data_AF-A0A7V9ACZ1-F1
#
_entry.id   AF-A0A7V9ACZ1-F1
#
_cell.length_a   1.000
_cell.length_b   1.000
_cell.length_c   1.000
_cell.angle_alpha   90.00
_cell.angle_beta   90.00
_cell.angle_gamma   90.00
#
_symmetry.space_group_name_H-M   'P 1'
#
loop_
_entity.id
_entity.type
_entity.pdbx_description
1 polymer ?
#
loop_
_entity_poly.entity_id
_entity_poly.type
_entity_poly.pdbx_seq_one_letter_code
_entity_poly.pdbx_strand_id
1 'polypeptide(L)'
;MDAPEPIPAEELNRLSADPAVLEALLLALRAALSQEGEQRLFRSGKLPGLFAQRVGPAATAAALALRHGLLQITRRETRGKILTEWVRATPAAVQFVHQHDSPQAILREWKQTVDLTRAGLPAWMVQFRQELAALAERFEAQANALRERLQHLSQRLEAALRRCELDRTLLGEPVRQLIPWAADALDYLDQRAAATPAPCLLPELFAALATRHPALGIPAFHQGLIQLDELRLLRLLPHEPVEAPEFALVHRGQLLYAAQR
;
A
#
# COMPACT_ATOMS: atom_id res chain seq x y z
N MET A 1 56.73 22.60 0.66
CA MET A 1 55.56 23.41 1.03
C MET A 1 55.72 23.69 2.50
N ASP A 2 56.14 24.89 2.84
CA ASP A 2 56.30 25.30 4.23
C ASP A 2 54.96 25.21 4.95
N ALA A 3 54.96 24.74 6.18
CA ALA A 3 53.76 24.69 7.00
C ALA A 3 53.22 26.13 7.16
N PRO A 4 51.90 26.35 7.03
CA PRO A 4 51.32 27.68 7.24
C PRO A 4 51.68 28.15 8.65
N GLU A 5 52.28 29.34 8.75
CA GLU A 5 52.66 29.90 10.04
C GLU A 5 51.41 30.10 10.92
N PRO A 6 51.45 29.69 12.20
CA PRO A 6 50.34 29.90 13.12
C PRO A 6 50.04 31.40 13.23
N ILE A 7 48.76 31.75 13.31
CA ILE A 7 48.32 33.15 13.42
C ILE A 7 48.92 33.75 14.71
N PRO A 8 49.70 34.84 14.62
CA PRO A 8 50.28 35.45 15.80
C PRO A 8 49.17 35.98 16.72
N ALA A 9 49.33 35.77 18.03
CA ALA A 9 48.32 36.14 19.05
C ALA A 9 47.91 37.62 18.99
N GLU A 10 48.80 38.51 18.55
CA GLU A 10 48.51 39.93 18.36
C GLU A 10 47.52 40.19 17.23
N GLU A 11 47.62 39.47 16.11
CA GLU A 11 46.64 39.57 15.03
C GLU A 11 45.31 38.93 15.44
N LEU A 12 45.36 37.84 16.22
CA LEU A 12 44.15 37.25 16.83
C LEU A 12 43.40 38.25 17.73
N ASN A 13 44.13 39.03 18.53
CA ASN A 13 43.56 40.08 19.37
C ASN A 13 42.98 41.23 18.54
N ARG A 14 43.61 41.59 17.42
CA ARG A 14 43.06 42.57 16.47
C ARG A 14 41.80 42.07 15.78
N LEU A 15 41.74 40.77 15.45
CA LEU A 15 40.54 40.13 14.91
C LEU A 15 39.40 40.15 15.92
N SER A 16 39.69 39.95 17.20
CA SER A 16 38.69 40.06 18.27
C SER A 16 38.23 41.50 18.54
N ALA A 17 38.97 42.51 18.09
CA ALA A 17 38.62 43.92 18.26
C ALA A 17 37.51 44.37 17.30
N ASP A 18 37.32 43.69 16.16
CA ASP A 18 36.19 43.92 15.24
C ASP A 18 35.27 42.68 15.19
N PRO A 19 34.20 42.66 16.00
CA PRO A 19 33.34 41.48 16.12
C PRO A 19 32.64 41.13 14.79
N ALA A 20 32.37 42.12 13.93
CA ALA A 20 31.70 41.89 12.65
C ALA A 20 32.59 41.14 11.66
N VAL A 21 33.91 41.40 11.68
CA VAL A 21 34.89 40.68 10.86
C VAL A 21 35.05 39.24 11.36
N LEU A 22 35.15 39.06 12.68
CA LEU A 22 35.27 37.73 13.28
C LEU A 22 34.02 36.88 13.02
N GLU A 23 32.83 37.44 13.17
CA GLU A 23 31.57 36.75 12.89
C GLU A 23 31.46 36.35 11.41
N ALA A 24 31.77 37.26 10.49
CA ALA A 24 31.79 36.97 9.06
C ALA A 24 32.80 35.88 8.69
N LEU A 25 33.98 35.87 9.34
CA LEU A 25 34.99 34.84 9.17
C LEU A 25 34.51 33.48 9.67
N LEU A 26 34.00 33.40 10.90
CA LEU A 26 33.51 32.15 11.48
C LEU A 26 32.32 31.58 10.69
N LEU A 27 31.40 32.43 10.25
CA LEU A 27 30.26 32.02 9.42
C LEU A 27 30.75 31.42 8.09
N ALA A 28 31.67 32.10 7.40
CA ALA A 28 32.24 31.62 6.15
C ALA A 28 33.03 30.31 6.34
N LEU A 29 33.83 30.18 7.39
CA LEU A 29 34.59 28.95 7.65
C LEU A 29 33.67 27.78 8.02
N ARG A 30 32.62 27.99 8.81
CA ARG A 30 31.61 26.96 9.09
C ARG A 30 30.90 26.49 7.81
N ALA A 31 30.55 27.42 6.92
CA ALA A 31 29.98 27.09 5.61
C ALA A 31 30.99 26.35 4.70
N ALA A 32 32.27 26.70 4.78
CA ALA A 32 33.34 26.04 4.05
C ALA A 32 33.58 24.60 4.54
N LEU A 33 33.45 24.36 5.85
CA LEU A 33 33.65 23.05 6.48
C LEU A 33 32.44 22.12 6.36
N SER A 34 31.22 22.65 6.26
CA SER A 34 29.99 21.84 6.14
C SER A 34 29.76 21.28 4.74
N GLN A 35 30.33 21.90 3.70
CA GLN A 35 30.24 21.43 2.32
C GLN A 35 31.60 20.96 1.82
N GLU A 36 31.72 19.67 1.52
CA GLU A 36 32.94 19.10 0.95
C GLU A 36 33.12 19.58 -0.50
N GLY A 37 34.17 20.35 -0.77
CA GLY A 37 34.53 20.74 -2.14
C GLY A 37 35.08 22.16 -2.30
N GLU A 38 35.24 22.58 -3.55
CA GLU A 38 35.63 23.94 -3.92
C GLU A 38 34.40 24.87 -3.89
N GLN A 39 34.54 26.02 -3.26
CA GLN A 39 33.47 27.03 -3.16
C GLN A 39 33.95 28.38 -3.67
N ARG A 40 33.03 29.21 -4.18
CA ARG A 40 33.39 30.57 -4.60
C ARG A 40 33.72 31.42 -3.38
N LEU A 41 34.82 32.18 -3.44
CA LEU A 41 35.21 33.06 -2.35
C LEU A 41 34.14 34.15 -2.11
N PHE A 42 33.69 34.82 -3.18
CA PHE A 42 32.66 35.84 -3.11
C PHE A 42 31.44 35.46 -3.92
N ARG A 43 30.26 35.87 -3.44
CA ARG A 43 29.00 35.79 -4.20
C ARG A 43 29.14 36.51 -5.54
N SER A 44 28.65 35.89 -6.61
CA SER A 44 28.61 36.48 -7.96
C SER A 44 27.21 36.40 -8.53
N GLY A 45 26.49 37.52 -8.50
CA GLY A 45 25.07 37.60 -8.89
C GLY A 45 24.18 36.69 -8.02
N LYS A 46 23.54 35.71 -8.65
CA LYS A 46 22.69 34.71 -7.97
C LYS A 46 23.46 33.50 -7.45
N LEU A 47 24.72 33.33 -7.84
CA LEU A 47 25.53 32.18 -7.44
C LEU A 47 26.10 32.40 -6.04
N PRO A 48 25.93 31.45 -5.11
CA PRO A 48 26.43 31.59 -3.76
C PRO A 48 27.96 31.61 -3.72
N GLY A 49 28.50 32.30 -2.72
CA GLY A 49 29.90 32.28 -2.34
C GLY A 49 30.03 32.42 -0.83
N LEU A 50 31.19 32.05 -0.29
CA LEU A 50 31.45 32.03 1.16
C LEU A 50 31.25 33.40 1.81
N PHE A 51 31.68 34.46 1.12
CA PHE A 51 31.50 35.84 1.56
C PHE A 51 30.47 36.56 0.68
N ALA A 52 29.61 37.35 1.32
CA ALA A 52 28.48 37.99 0.64
C ALA A 52 28.89 39.09 -0.35
N GLN A 53 29.94 39.86 -0.05
CA GLN A 53 30.37 41.02 -0.82
C GLN A 53 31.90 41.19 -0.80
N ARG A 54 32.46 41.86 -1.82
CA ARG A 54 33.90 42.18 -1.96
C ARG A 54 34.33 43.46 -1.21
N VAL A 55 33.48 44.01 -0.35
CA VAL A 55 33.73 45.25 0.40
C VAL A 55 33.34 45.04 1.87
N GLY A 56 33.91 45.85 2.76
CA GLY A 56 33.54 45.89 4.17
C GLY A 56 34.09 44.69 4.97
N PRO A 57 33.44 44.31 6.08
CA PRO A 57 33.96 43.30 7.00
C PRO A 57 34.12 41.92 6.34
N ALA A 58 33.25 41.59 5.37
CA ALA A 58 33.34 40.35 4.61
C ALA A 58 34.60 40.28 3.73
N ALA A 59 35.01 41.41 3.13
CA ALA A 59 36.23 41.47 2.33
C ALA A 59 37.48 41.35 3.20
N THR A 60 37.48 42.04 4.35
CA THR A 60 38.54 41.95 5.34
C THR A 60 38.68 40.52 5.87
N ALA A 61 37.57 39.88 6.23
CA ALA A 61 37.53 38.48 6.67
C ALA A 61 38.05 37.52 5.59
N ALA A 62 37.65 37.71 4.33
CA ALA A 62 38.16 36.91 3.21
C ALA A 62 39.67 37.07 3.02
N ALA A 63 40.18 38.30 3.08
CA ALA A 63 41.61 38.58 2.96
C ALA A 63 42.41 37.95 4.10
N LEU A 64 41.89 38.00 5.32
CA LEU A 64 42.48 37.35 6.49
C LEU A 64 42.48 35.83 6.35
N ALA A 65 41.37 35.25 5.92
CA ALA A 65 41.25 33.81 5.71
C ALA A 65 42.28 33.29 4.71
N LEU A 66 42.50 34.03 3.61
CA LEU A 66 43.52 33.69 2.62
C LEU A 66 44.94 33.92 3.16
N ARG A 67 45.19 35.05 3.82
CA ARG A 67 46.51 35.43 4.35
C ARG A 67 47.02 34.43 5.39
N HIS A 68 46.12 33.94 6.25
CA HIS A 68 46.45 32.96 7.29
C HIS A 68 46.32 31.51 6.83
N GLY A 69 46.10 31.29 5.53
CA GLY A 69 45.95 29.95 4.98
C GLY A 69 44.77 29.17 5.56
N LEU A 70 43.75 29.84 6.11
CA LEU A 70 42.49 29.21 6.53
C LEU A 70 41.69 28.77 5.30
N LEU A 71 41.76 29.55 4.23
CA LEU A 71 41.25 29.21 2.91
C LEU A 71 42.40 29.16 1.91
N GLN A 72 42.39 28.15 1.05
CA GLN A 72 43.35 28.02 -0.05
C GLN A 72 42.63 28.18 -1.38
N ILE A 73 43.16 29.02 -2.26
CA ILE A 73 42.66 29.15 -3.64
C ILE A 73 43.07 27.91 -4.42
N THR A 74 42.11 27.11 -4.85
CA THR A 74 42.35 25.90 -5.64
C THR A 74 42.25 26.17 -7.14
N ARG A 75 41.35 27.07 -7.53
CA ARG A 75 41.10 27.40 -8.94
C ARG A 75 40.75 28.88 -9.10
N ARG A 76 41.23 29.48 -10.20
CA ARG A 76 40.81 30.81 -10.66
C ARG A 76 40.15 30.68 -12.02
N GLU A 77 38.98 31.28 -12.16
CA GLU A 77 38.19 31.22 -13.39
C GLU A 77 37.85 32.64 -13.85
N THR A 78 38.25 32.98 -15.07
CA THR A 78 37.96 34.30 -15.66
C THR A 78 36.83 34.16 -16.67
N ARG A 79 35.70 34.82 -16.42
CA ARG A 79 34.56 34.86 -17.34
C ARG A 79 34.32 36.31 -17.76
N GLY A 80 34.78 36.66 -18.96
CA GLY A 80 34.79 38.04 -19.43
C GLY A 80 35.71 38.90 -18.57
N LYS A 81 35.17 39.97 -17.95
CA LYS A 81 35.92 40.87 -17.05
C LYS A 81 35.92 40.42 -15.57
N ILE A 82 35.20 39.35 -15.23
CA ILE A 82 35.02 38.91 -13.84
C ILE A 82 35.95 37.74 -13.54
N LEU A 83 36.90 37.96 -12.63
CA LEU A 83 37.71 36.92 -12.01
C LEU A 83 36.96 36.30 -10.83
N THR A 84 36.70 34.99 -10.88
CA THR A 84 36.10 34.20 -9.80
C THR A 84 37.15 33.30 -9.18
N GLU A 85 37.36 33.44 -7.89
CA GLU A 85 38.28 32.60 -7.12
C GLU A 85 37.49 31.50 -6.41
N TRP A 86 37.95 30.28 -6.59
CA TRP A 86 37.44 29.08 -5.93
C TRP A 86 38.42 28.70 -4.82
N VAL A 87 37.88 28.47 -3.63
CA VAL A 87 38.64 28.22 -2.42
C VAL A 87 38.15 26.95 -1.74
N ARG A 88 39.04 26.34 -0.96
CA ARG A 88 38.74 25.20 -0.08
C ARG A 88 39.23 25.51 1.33
N ALA A 89 38.49 25.07 2.34
CA ALA A 89 38.95 25.12 3.73
C ALA A 89 40.17 24.22 3.95
N THR A 90 41.15 24.73 4.68
CA THR A 90 42.35 23.98 5.06
C THR A 90 42.21 23.36 6.45
N PRO A 91 43.12 22.47 6.88
CA PRO A 91 43.14 22.00 8.27
C PRO A 91 43.28 23.12 9.30
N ALA A 92 43.93 24.24 8.94
CA ALA A 92 44.06 25.40 9.83
C ALA A 92 42.71 26.09 10.11
N ALA A 93 41.79 26.09 9.13
CA ALA A 93 40.43 26.58 9.35
C ALA A 93 39.67 25.76 10.39
N VAL A 94 39.84 24.43 10.39
CA VAL A 94 39.22 23.55 11.39
C VAL A 94 39.69 23.93 12.78
N GLN A 95 41.00 24.05 12.97
CA GLN A 95 41.59 24.42 14.25
C GLN A 95 41.17 25.82 14.71
N PHE A 96 41.13 26.80 13.79
CA PHE A 96 40.68 28.15 14.08
C PHE A 96 39.22 28.19 14.53
N VAL A 97 38.31 27.51 13.81
CA VAL A 97 36.91 27.42 14.21
C VAL A 97 36.80 26.80 15.60
N HIS A 98 37.51 25.70 15.88
CA HIS A 98 37.48 25.09 17.22
C HIS A 98 37.98 25.98 18.36
N GLN A 99 38.98 26.84 18.10
CA GLN A 99 39.53 27.75 19.11
C GLN A 99 38.61 28.93 19.41
N HIS A 100 37.84 29.36 18.41
CA HIS A 100 36.99 30.55 18.49
C HIS A 100 35.50 30.24 18.68
N ASP A 101 35.08 28.99 18.46
CA ASP A 101 33.75 28.55 18.85
C ASP A 101 33.67 28.26 20.35
N SER A 102 32.74 28.90 21.04
CA SER A 102 32.50 28.56 22.44
C SER A 102 31.86 27.16 22.49
N PRO A 103 32.43 26.18 23.21
CA PRO A 103 31.81 24.86 23.36
C PRO A 103 30.40 24.95 23.94
N GLN A 104 30.10 26.01 24.71
CA GLN A 104 28.75 26.27 25.21
C GLN A 104 27.76 26.68 24.10
N ALA A 105 28.20 27.42 23.08
CA ALA A 105 27.34 27.82 21.97
C ALA A 105 26.92 26.60 21.15
N ILE A 106 27.87 25.73 20.81
CA ILE A 106 27.62 24.46 20.12
C ILE A 106 26.67 23.59 20.94
N LEU A 107 26.92 23.39 22.23
CA LEU A 107 26.04 22.58 23.08
C LEU A 107 24.62 23.15 23.19
N ARG A 108 24.45 24.47 23.16
CA ARG A 108 23.13 25.11 23.13
C ARG A 108 22.40 24.87 21.82
N GLU A 109 23.09 25.00 20.68
CA GLU A 109 22.52 24.71 19.36
C GLU A 109 22.10 23.24 19.26
N TRP A 110 22.99 22.33 19.65
CA TRP A 110 22.69 20.90 19.69
C TRP A 110 21.51 20.57 20.58
N LYS A 111 21.42 21.18 21.76
CA LYS A 111 20.26 21.04 22.65
C LYS A 111 18.98 21.51 21.96
N GLN A 112 19.00 22.66 21.28
CA GLN A 112 17.84 23.16 20.53
C GLN A 112 17.43 22.20 19.42
N THR A 113 18.37 21.63 18.67
CA THR A 113 18.08 20.61 17.64
C THR A 113 17.44 19.36 18.25
N VAL A 114 17.95 18.90 19.38
CA VAL A 114 17.38 17.75 20.11
C VAL A 114 15.98 18.06 20.62
N ASP A 115 15.75 19.25 21.18
CA ASP A 115 14.43 19.66 21.69
C ASP A 115 13.40 19.78 20.56
N LEU A 116 13.80 20.35 19.41
CA LEU A 116 12.97 20.40 18.20
C LEU A 116 12.63 19.00 17.69
N THR A 117 13.62 18.10 17.65
CA THR A 117 13.41 16.71 17.24
C THR A 117 12.47 15.99 18.21
N ARG A 118 12.66 16.19 19.53
CA ARG A 118 11.83 15.61 20.57
C ARG A 118 10.39 16.11 20.53
N ALA A 119 10.16 17.36 20.14
CA ALA A 119 8.82 17.91 19.95
C ALA A 119 8.11 17.29 18.73
N GLY A 120 8.84 16.90 17.69
CA GLY A 120 8.29 16.23 16.50
C GLY A 120 7.97 14.75 16.68
N LEU A 121 8.70 14.04 17.57
CA LEU A 121 8.55 12.60 17.78
C LEU A 121 7.12 12.14 18.14
N PRO A 122 6.38 12.81 19.05
CA PRO A 122 5.01 12.39 19.39
C PRO A 122 4.05 12.41 18.20
N ALA A 123 4.10 13.45 17.37
CA ALA A 123 3.24 13.57 16.19
C ALA A 123 3.58 12.50 15.16
N TRP A 124 4.87 12.28 14.90
CA TRP A 124 5.33 11.21 14.02
C TRP A 124 4.92 9.82 14.54
N MET A 125 5.01 9.55 15.85
CA MET A 125 4.55 8.29 16.44
C MET A 125 3.05 8.07 16.30
N VAL A 126 2.23 9.13 16.39
CA VAL A 126 0.78 9.05 16.15
C VAL A 126 0.51 8.70 14.69
N GLN A 127 1.17 9.38 13.75
CA GLN A 127 1.03 9.09 12.33
C GLN A 127 1.44 7.65 12.01
N PHE A 128 2.58 7.18 12.54
CA PHE A 128 3.04 5.81 12.33
C PHE A 128 2.05 4.76 12.88
N ARG A 129 1.46 5.01 14.06
CA ARG A 129 0.41 4.14 14.61
C ARG A 129 -0.84 4.10 13.72
N GLN A 130 -1.24 5.24 13.14
CA GLN A 130 -2.36 5.30 12.21
C GLN A 130 -2.07 4.55 10.91
N GLU A 131 -0.86 4.69 10.35
CA GLU A 131 -0.43 3.96 9.16
C GLU A 131 -0.40 2.44 9.40
N LEU A 132 0.06 2.01 10.57
CA LEU A 132 0.02 0.60 10.98
C LEU A 132 -1.41 0.06 11.12
N ALA A 133 -2.31 0.83 11.74
CA ALA A 133 -3.71 0.45 11.87
C ALA A 133 -4.38 0.28 10.49
N ALA A 134 -4.17 1.25 9.59
CA ALA A 134 -4.69 1.18 8.23
C ALA A 134 -4.11 0.00 7.42
N LEU A 135 -2.85 -0.39 7.67
CA LEU A 135 -2.26 -1.59 7.05
C LEU A 135 -2.92 -2.87 7.58
N ALA A 136 -3.15 -2.96 8.89
CA ALA A 136 -3.82 -4.10 9.51
C ALA A 136 -5.25 -4.29 8.97
N GLU A 137 -6.04 -3.21 8.87
CA GLU A 137 -7.39 -3.25 8.31
C GLU A 137 -7.41 -3.76 6.85
N ARG A 138 -6.48 -3.29 6.02
CA ARG A 138 -6.35 -3.76 4.63
C ARG A 138 -6.01 -5.25 4.55
N PHE A 139 -5.12 -5.72 5.44
CA PHE A 139 -4.75 -7.13 5.49
C PHE A 139 -5.93 -8.00 5.91
N GLU A 140 -6.68 -7.61 6.93
CA GLU A 140 -7.88 -8.32 7.38
C GLU A 140 -8.95 -8.39 6.27
N ALA A 141 -9.18 -7.28 5.56
CA ALA A 141 -10.10 -7.25 4.43
C ALA A 141 -9.69 -8.22 3.31
N GLN A 142 -8.40 -8.25 2.97
CA GLN A 142 -7.86 -9.18 1.95
C GLN A 142 -7.96 -10.64 2.40
N ALA A 143 -7.64 -10.94 3.66
CA ALA A 143 -7.74 -12.28 4.22
C ALA A 143 -9.20 -12.79 4.21
N ASN A 144 -10.15 -11.93 4.58
CA ASN A 144 -11.57 -12.25 4.52
C ASN A 144 -12.04 -12.52 3.09
N ALA A 145 -11.67 -11.67 2.13
CA ALA A 145 -12.00 -11.87 0.73
C ALA A 145 -11.41 -13.18 0.16
N LEU A 146 -10.18 -13.54 0.54
CA LEU A 146 -9.58 -14.82 0.15
C LEU A 146 -10.31 -16.02 0.77
N ARG A 147 -10.68 -15.92 2.05
CA ARG A 147 -11.46 -16.96 2.75
C ARG A 147 -12.81 -17.19 2.08
N GLU A 148 -13.54 -16.14 1.74
CA GLU A 148 -14.83 -16.22 1.03
C GLU A 148 -14.67 -16.89 -0.35
N ARG A 149 -13.63 -16.52 -1.11
CA ARG A 149 -13.33 -17.16 -2.41
C ARG A 149 -13.04 -18.65 -2.26
N LEU A 150 -12.26 -19.04 -1.26
CA LEU A 150 -11.96 -20.45 -0.99
C LEU A 150 -13.21 -21.23 -0.58
N GLN A 151 -14.07 -20.66 0.26
CA GLN A 151 -15.36 -21.26 0.64
C GLN A 151 -16.26 -21.47 -0.59
N HIS A 152 -16.37 -20.47 -1.46
CA HIS A 152 -17.14 -20.58 -2.69
C HIS A 152 -16.56 -21.63 -3.66
N LEU A 153 -15.23 -21.73 -3.76
CA LEU A 153 -14.58 -22.80 -4.54
C LEU A 153 -14.85 -24.19 -3.95
N SER A 154 -14.79 -24.34 -2.62
CA SER A 154 -15.12 -25.59 -1.92
C SER A 154 -16.55 -26.02 -2.24
N GLN A 155 -17.52 -25.11 -2.10
CA GLN A 155 -18.92 -25.37 -2.40
C GLN A 155 -19.13 -25.80 -3.87
N ARG A 156 -18.42 -25.17 -4.81
CA ARG A 156 -18.48 -25.54 -6.22
C ARG A 156 -17.87 -26.91 -6.50
N LEU A 157 -16.76 -27.25 -5.84
CA LEU A 157 -16.13 -28.57 -5.94
C LEU A 157 -17.04 -29.65 -5.36
N GLU A 158 -17.63 -29.42 -4.19
CA GLU A 158 -18.61 -30.33 -3.59
C GLU A 158 -19.83 -30.53 -4.48
N ALA A 159 -20.37 -29.46 -5.06
CA ALA A 159 -21.47 -29.55 -6.02
C ALA A 159 -21.08 -30.34 -7.28
N ALA A 160 -19.87 -30.13 -7.81
CA ALA A 160 -19.38 -30.87 -8.97
C ALA A 160 -19.15 -32.36 -8.66
N LEU A 161 -18.60 -32.68 -7.49
CA LEU A 161 -18.41 -34.06 -7.03
C LEU A 161 -19.76 -34.77 -6.86
N ARG A 162 -20.75 -34.11 -6.25
CA ARG A 162 -22.12 -34.65 -6.14
C ARG A 162 -22.71 -34.96 -7.51
N ARG A 163 -22.58 -34.07 -8.49
CA ARG A 163 -23.03 -34.35 -9.87
C ARG A 163 -22.39 -35.61 -10.44
N CYS A 164 -21.06 -35.75 -10.31
CA CYS A 164 -20.34 -36.92 -10.78
C CYS A 164 -20.77 -38.21 -10.06
N GLU A 165 -21.08 -38.14 -8.76
CA GLU A 165 -21.59 -39.27 -7.98
C GLU A 165 -22.99 -39.68 -8.42
N LEU A 166 -23.91 -38.72 -8.57
CA LEU A 166 -25.26 -38.93 -9.10
C LEU A 166 -25.23 -39.58 -10.48
N ASP A 167 -24.35 -39.06 -11.34
CA ASP A 167 -24.13 -39.55 -12.68
C ASP A 167 -23.58 -40.98 -12.73
N ARG A 168 -22.88 -41.42 -11.68
CA ARG A 168 -22.24 -42.73 -11.64
C ARG A 168 -23.08 -43.79 -10.95
N THR A 169 -23.88 -43.42 -9.95
CA THR A 169 -24.47 -44.40 -9.00
C THR A 169 -25.98 -44.55 -9.09
N LEU A 170 -26.73 -43.49 -9.43
CA LEU A 170 -28.19 -43.51 -9.28
C LEU A 170 -28.93 -43.57 -10.62
N LEU A 171 -28.40 -42.93 -11.65
CA LEU A 171 -28.99 -42.95 -12.98
C LEU A 171 -28.23 -43.94 -13.85
N GLY A 172 -28.57 -45.22 -13.74
CA GLY A 172 -28.12 -46.20 -14.73
C GLY A 172 -28.51 -45.75 -16.14
N GLU A 173 -27.72 -46.11 -17.15
CA GLU A 173 -27.95 -45.77 -18.56
C GLU A 173 -29.42 -45.86 -19.05
N PRO A 174 -30.23 -46.88 -18.68
CA PRO A 174 -31.64 -46.93 -19.10
C PRO A 174 -32.50 -45.80 -18.54
N VAL A 175 -32.24 -45.34 -17.31
CA VAL A 175 -33.04 -44.27 -16.69
C VAL A 175 -32.74 -42.93 -17.36
N ARG A 176 -31.49 -42.69 -17.79
CA ARG A 176 -31.12 -41.48 -18.55
C ARG A 176 -31.80 -41.40 -19.90
N GLN A 177 -31.94 -42.53 -20.59
CA GLN A 177 -32.63 -42.57 -21.88
C GLN A 177 -34.13 -42.32 -21.72
N LEU A 178 -34.72 -42.77 -20.61
CA LEU A 178 -36.14 -42.59 -20.32
C LEU A 178 -36.46 -41.16 -19.84
N ILE A 179 -35.61 -40.57 -18.99
CA ILE A 179 -35.84 -39.27 -18.35
C ILE A 179 -34.57 -38.41 -18.50
N PRO A 180 -34.36 -37.76 -19.67
CA PRO A 180 -33.12 -37.05 -19.95
C PRO A 180 -32.86 -35.84 -19.05
N TRP A 181 -33.90 -35.32 -18.38
CA TRP A 181 -33.82 -34.17 -17.45
C TRP A 181 -33.73 -34.58 -15.97
N ALA A 182 -33.70 -35.89 -15.65
CA ALA A 182 -33.71 -36.38 -14.26
C ALA A 182 -32.55 -35.84 -13.42
N ALA A 183 -31.35 -35.79 -13.97
CA ALA A 183 -30.17 -35.28 -13.27
C ALA A 183 -30.35 -33.81 -12.88
N ASP A 184 -30.83 -32.97 -13.79
CA ASP A 184 -31.08 -31.55 -13.53
C ASP A 184 -32.17 -31.33 -12.48
N ALA A 185 -33.20 -32.18 -12.45
CA ALA A 185 -34.27 -32.08 -11.45
C ALA A 185 -33.79 -32.42 -10.04
N LEU A 186 -33.04 -33.51 -9.90
CA LEU A 186 -32.46 -33.91 -8.62
C LEU A 186 -31.43 -32.89 -8.12
N ASP A 187 -30.60 -32.36 -9.03
CA ASP A 187 -29.67 -31.27 -8.74
C ASP A 187 -30.36 -30.01 -8.25
N TYR A 188 -31.50 -29.64 -8.86
CA TYR A 188 -32.29 -28.48 -8.45
C TYR A 188 -32.88 -28.68 -7.06
N LEU A 189 -33.47 -29.85 -6.79
CA LEU A 189 -34.06 -30.17 -5.49
C LEU A 189 -33.00 -30.15 -4.37
N ASP A 190 -31.79 -30.64 -4.62
CA ASP A 190 -30.68 -30.57 -3.66
C ASP A 190 -30.24 -29.14 -3.38
N GLN A 191 -30.05 -28.34 -4.43
CA GLN A 191 -29.67 -26.93 -4.30
C GLN A 191 -30.73 -26.14 -3.52
N ARG A 192 -32.01 -26.41 -3.82
CA ARG A 192 -33.12 -25.78 -3.13
C ARG A 192 -33.23 -26.23 -1.67
N ALA A 193 -33.05 -27.51 -1.38
CA ALA A 193 -33.09 -28.03 0.00
C ALA A 193 -31.97 -27.45 0.88
N ALA A 194 -30.79 -27.15 0.30
CA ALA A 194 -29.71 -26.46 0.99
C ALA A 194 -30.03 -24.99 1.30
N ALA A 195 -30.85 -24.33 0.46
CA ALA A 195 -31.26 -22.94 0.64
C ALA A 195 -32.51 -22.80 1.54
N THR A 196 -33.49 -23.68 1.38
CA THR A 196 -34.80 -23.62 2.02
C THR A 196 -35.26 -25.03 2.42
N PRO A 197 -35.60 -25.28 3.70
CA PRO A 197 -36.02 -26.61 4.15
C PRO A 197 -37.46 -27.00 3.74
N ALA A 198 -38.20 -26.10 3.09
CA ALA A 198 -39.57 -26.36 2.63
C ALA A 198 -39.58 -27.25 1.38
N PRO A 199 -40.62 -28.08 1.17
CA PRO A 199 -40.74 -28.90 -0.04
C PRO A 199 -40.87 -28.03 -1.30
N CYS A 200 -40.43 -28.55 -2.46
CA CYS A 200 -40.40 -27.82 -3.73
C CYS A 200 -41.74 -27.92 -4.44
N LEU A 201 -42.39 -26.80 -4.72
CA LEU A 201 -43.63 -26.82 -5.48
C LEU A 201 -43.35 -27.28 -6.92
N LEU A 202 -44.24 -28.08 -7.48
CA LEU A 202 -44.11 -28.60 -8.85
C LEU A 202 -44.04 -27.50 -9.93
N PRO A 203 -44.81 -26.39 -9.86
CA PRO A 203 -44.67 -25.28 -10.80
C PRO A 203 -43.27 -24.66 -10.78
N GLU A 204 -42.68 -24.53 -9.60
CA GLU A 204 -41.34 -23.98 -9.41
C GLU A 204 -40.28 -24.89 -10.05
N LEU A 205 -40.37 -26.20 -9.76
CA LEU A 205 -39.48 -27.21 -10.33
C LEU A 205 -39.59 -27.26 -11.86
N PHE A 206 -40.82 -27.21 -12.40
CA PHE A 206 -41.04 -27.18 -13.84
C PHE A 206 -40.43 -25.94 -14.48
N ALA A 207 -40.67 -24.76 -13.91
CA ALA A 207 -40.12 -23.50 -14.42
C ALA A 207 -38.58 -23.55 -14.48
N ALA A 208 -37.94 -24.08 -13.44
CA ALA A 208 -36.49 -24.27 -13.41
C ALA A 208 -36.01 -25.22 -14.52
N LEU A 209 -36.69 -26.35 -14.72
CA LEU A 209 -36.32 -27.33 -15.75
C LEU A 209 -36.60 -26.85 -17.17
N ALA A 210 -37.70 -26.14 -17.40
CA ALA A 210 -38.09 -25.63 -18.72
C ALA A 210 -37.06 -24.65 -19.28
N THR A 211 -36.31 -23.93 -18.43
CA THR A 211 -35.21 -23.06 -18.89
C THR A 211 -34.06 -23.84 -19.53
N ARG A 212 -33.81 -25.08 -19.09
CA ARG A 212 -32.73 -25.95 -19.60
C ARG A 212 -33.22 -26.93 -20.65
N HIS A 213 -34.47 -27.34 -20.55
CA HIS A 213 -35.12 -28.33 -21.40
C HIS A 213 -36.37 -27.72 -22.04
N PRO A 214 -36.23 -26.85 -23.06
CA PRO A 214 -37.37 -26.12 -23.65
C PRO A 214 -38.39 -27.04 -24.35
N ALA A 215 -38.00 -28.28 -24.66
CA ALA A 215 -38.90 -29.30 -25.22
C ALA A 215 -39.72 -30.05 -24.14
N LEU A 216 -39.51 -29.76 -22.86
CA LEU A 216 -40.19 -30.43 -21.75
C LEU A 216 -41.64 -29.94 -21.63
N GLY A 217 -42.60 -30.77 -22.06
CA GLY A 217 -44.03 -30.54 -21.81
C GLY A 217 -44.45 -31.01 -20.41
N ILE A 218 -45.55 -30.43 -19.89
CA ILE A 218 -46.16 -30.82 -18.61
C ILE A 218 -46.44 -32.33 -18.50
N PRO A 219 -46.99 -33.02 -19.54
CA PRO A 219 -47.24 -34.46 -19.44
C PRO A 219 -45.95 -35.28 -19.27
N ALA A 220 -44.90 -34.93 -20.03
CA ALA A 220 -43.61 -35.60 -19.93
C ALA A 220 -42.94 -35.34 -18.57
N PHE A 221 -43.10 -34.12 -18.03
CA PHE A 221 -42.66 -33.77 -16.68
C PHE A 221 -43.37 -34.62 -15.62
N HIS A 222 -44.69 -34.70 -15.64
CA HIS A 222 -45.46 -35.52 -14.70
C HIS A 222 -45.09 -37.00 -14.76
N GLN A 223 -44.96 -37.55 -15.98
CA GLN A 223 -44.59 -38.95 -16.16
C GLN A 223 -43.18 -39.23 -15.61
N GLY A 224 -42.22 -38.36 -15.87
CA GLY A 224 -40.87 -38.50 -15.32
C GLY A 224 -40.84 -38.38 -13.80
N LEU A 225 -41.63 -37.48 -13.19
CA LEU A 225 -41.72 -37.37 -11.73
C LEU A 225 -42.27 -38.64 -11.08
N ILE A 226 -43.30 -39.25 -11.66
CA ILE A 226 -43.84 -40.54 -11.19
C ILE A 226 -42.75 -41.61 -11.24
N GLN A 227 -42.03 -41.71 -12.35
CA GLN A 227 -40.95 -42.68 -12.49
C GLN A 227 -39.81 -42.44 -11.50
N LEU A 228 -39.46 -41.18 -11.22
CA LEU A 228 -38.44 -40.83 -10.22
C LEU A 228 -38.89 -41.16 -8.79
N ASP A 229 -40.18 -40.99 -8.47
CA ASP A 229 -40.77 -41.41 -7.18
C ASP A 229 -40.80 -42.93 -7.03
N GLU A 230 -41.16 -43.66 -8.09
CA GLU A 230 -41.15 -45.12 -8.14
C GLU A 230 -39.73 -45.71 -7.95
N LEU A 231 -38.73 -45.06 -8.55
CA LEU A 231 -37.31 -45.38 -8.34
C LEU A 231 -36.76 -44.90 -6.99
N ARG A 232 -37.58 -44.23 -6.17
CA ARG A 232 -37.23 -43.67 -4.85
C ARG A 232 -36.08 -42.66 -4.91
N LEU A 233 -35.92 -41.97 -6.03
CA LEU A 233 -34.92 -40.92 -6.20
C LEU A 233 -35.40 -39.57 -5.67
N LEU A 234 -36.72 -39.38 -5.60
CA LEU A 234 -37.40 -38.28 -4.93
C LEU A 234 -38.67 -38.80 -4.26
N ARG A 235 -39.31 -37.94 -3.46
CA ARG A 235 -40.62 -38.17 -2.85
C ARG A 235 -41.59 -37.09 -3.30
N LEU A 236 -42.73 -37.50 -3.84
CA LEU A 236 -43.84 -36.60 -4.11
C LEU A 236 -44.70 -36.45 -2.86
N LEU A 237 -45.05 -35.21 -2.52
CA LEU A 237 -45.75 -34.84 -1.30
C LEU A 237 -47.06 -34.10 -1.61
N PRO A 238 -48.12 -34.35 -0.82
CA PRO A 238 -49.32 -33.53 -0.88
C PRO A 238 -49.01 -32.13 -0.35
N HIS A 239 -49.57 -31.12 -0.98
CA HIS A 239 -49.48 -29.72 -0.53
C HIS A 239 -50.82 -29.03 -0.78
N GLU A 240 -51.05 -27.90 -0.11
CA GLU A 240 -52.26 -27.11 -0.31
C GLU A 240 -52.37 -26.65 -1.78
N PRO A 241 -53.59 -26.58 -2.34
CA PRO A 241 -53.80 -26.22 -3.73
C PRO A 241 -53.31 -24.79 -3.99
N VAL A 242 -52.43 -24.66 -4.98
CA VAL A 242 -51.80 -23.39 -5.41
C VAL A 242 -52.48 -22.90 -6.71
N GLU A 243 -52.31 -21.62 -7.06
CA GLU A 243 -52.93 -20.93 -8.21
C GLU A 243 -52.65 -21.54 -9.61
N ALA A 244 -51.92 -22.67 -9.72
CA ALA A 244 -51.59 -23.35 -10.97
C ALA A 244 -51.97 -24.85 -10.94
N PRO A 245 -53.26 -25.19 -11.13
CA PRO A 245 -53.77 -26.56 -11.02
C PRO A 245 -53.23 -27.50 -12.11
N GLU A 246 -52.72 -26.98 -13.23
CA GLU A 246 -52.16 -27.78 -14.33
C GLU A 246 -50.91 -28.58 -13.92
N PHE A 247 -50.23 -28.18 -12.84
CA PHE A 247 -49.08 -28.90 -12.27
C PHE A 247 -49.48 -29.89 -11.17
N ALA A 248 -50.77 -29.97 -10.84
CA ALA A 248 -51.26 -30.94 -9.88
C ALA A 248 -51.10 -32.35 -10.45
N LEU A 249 -50.41 -33.21 -9.70
CA LEU A 249 -50.14 -34.57 -10.12
C LEU A 249 -50.96 -35.54 -9.28
N VAL A 250 -51.83 -36.32 -9.92
CA VAL A 250 -52.57 -37.38 -9.22
C VAL A 250 -51.78 -38.68 -9.32
N HIS A 251 -51.25 -39.15 -8.19
CA HIS A 251 -50.56 -40.43 -8.11
C HIS A 251 -50.99 -41.16 -6.83
N ARG A 252 -51.32 -42.46 -6.97
CA ARG A 252 -51.86 -43.32 -5.90
C ARG A 252 -53.10 -42.75 -5.20
N GLY A 253 -53.96 -42.06 -5.94
CA GLY A 253 -55.20 -41.47 -5.43
C GLY A 253 -55.00 -40.24 -4.55
N GLN A 254 -53.79 -39.67 -4.50
CA GLN A 254 -53.49 -38.42 -3.81
C GLN A 254 -53.13 -37.32 -4.82
N LEU A 255 -53.52 -36.09 -4.48
CA LEU A 255 -53.16 -34.89 -5.22
C LEU A 255 -51.82 -34.38 -4.67
N LEU A 256 -50.78 -34.44 -5.49
CA LEU A 256 -49.40 -34.12 -5.14
C LEU A 256 -49.01 -32.80 -5.83
N TYR A 257 -48.45 -31.89 -5.05
CA TYR A 257 -48.10 -30.52 -5.48
C TYR A 257 -46.68 -30.13 -5.13
N ALA A 258 -45.97 -30.98 -4.39
CA ALA A 258 -44.58 -30.73 -4.06
C ALA A 258 -43.71 -31.98 -4.23
N ALA A 259 -42.43 -31.76 -4.46
CA ALA A 259 -41.39 -32.76 -4.51
C ALA A 259 -40.32 -32.44 -3.46
N GLN A 260 -39.77 -33.48 -2.85
CA GLN A 260 -38.65 -33.39 -1.91
C GLN A 260 -37.69 -34.53 -2.18
N ARG A 261 -36.40 -34.29 -1.97
CA ARG A 261 -35.38 -35.35 -1.99
C ARG A 261 -35.10 -35.88 -0.59
#